data_AF-A0AAN6MZM9-F1
#
_entry.id   AF-A0AAN6MZM9-F1
#
_cell.length_a   1.000
_cell.length_b   1.000
_cell.length_c   1.000
_cell.angle_alpha   90.00
_cell.angle_beta   90.00
_cell.angle_gamma   90.00
#
_symmetry.space_group_name_H-M   'P 1'
#
loop_
_entity.id
_entity.type
_entity.pdbx_description
1 polymer ?
#
loop_
_entity_poly.entity_id
_entity_poly.type
_entity_poly.pdbx_seq_one_letter_code
_entity_poly.pdbx_strand_id
1 'polypeptide(L)'
;MAPRLNLVVPNVCHWTGEVQPGGPWRLYRKTAEQMEEEREREAEIKDKTLLGKIKSFVSLDRTPPHTYRVAITGTTDYSTDQIADILGEFLQPDSKTSLEAVTRAIMVLMPEEYFKPESIDFSAVVCVIAGQIPYSHPAHHKLARLLQYLGTSRKFIQVYHDEEVPVLEQRLFVHQALREELSAADRKWALGCSGFDHFDHKYVNLNAFAAILEHDNLGPSERFAVFVIRRGLEGDVGPCIQRAQDGGVGAYKEVAPEHLEDHVGPYRHVSTEESDVLVMGAAVWIIYNGTNLFRQMVLYPDEDAEDDWKTQDRLDRYWALGRRLRVDPELRRMKPRSVERWRFWQGRLDMIGKGRGDASRECRSLASRAASMAEAIEKSMLFY
;
A
#
# COMPACT_ATOMS: atom_id res chain seq x y z
N MET A 1 19.01 10.09 59.92
CA MET A 1 18.90 10.64 58.55
C MET A 1 20.12 10.17 57.76
N ALA A 2 19.90 9.27 56.81
CA ALA A 2 20.88 8.77 55.85
C ALA A 2 20.16 8.65 54.49
N PRO A 3 20.82 8.92 53.35
CA PRO A 3 20.14 9.17 52.09
C PRO A 3 19.75 7.88 51.36
N ARG A 4 18.56 7.92 50.74
CA ARG A 4 18.05 6.91 49.80
C ARG A 4 18.78 7.01 48.46
N LEU A 5 19.30 5.89 47.98
CA LEU A 5 19.72 5.69 46.59
C LEU A 5 18.53 5.16 45.79
N ASN A 6 18.01 5.98 44.88
CA ASN A 6 17.07 5.56 43.85
C ASN A 6 17.87 4.94 42.69
N LEU A 7 17.71 3.64 42.47
CA LEU A 7 18.18 2.96 41.26
C LEU A 7 17.05 2.96 40.23
N VAL A 8 17.24 3.78 39.20
CA VAL A 8 16.49 3.72 37.94
C VAL A 8 16.95 2.45 37.21
N VAL A 9 16.01 1.57 36.87
CA VAL A 9 16.26 0.40 36.02
C VAL A 9 15.70 0.68 34.63
N PRO A 10 16.53 0.90 33.60
CA PRO A 10 16.09 0.79 32.22
C PRO A 10 16.44 -0.60 31.67
N ASN A 11 15.53 -1.12 30.84
CA ASN A 11 15.65 -2.25 29.92
C ASN A 11 15.32 -3.64 30.47
N VAL A 12 14.10 -4.08 30.16
CA VAL A 12 13.70 -5.49 30.15
C VAL A 12 14.51 -6.19 29.05
N CYS A 13 15.48 -7.02 29.43
CA CYS A 13 16.20 -7.90 28.51
C CYS A 13 15.45 -9.24 28.43
N HIS A 14 15.12 -9.70 27.23
CA HIS A 14 14.68 -11.07 27.01
C HIS A 14 15.89 -12.00 26.95
N TRP A 15 15.88 -13.05 27.77
CA TRP A 15 16.88 -14.12 27.75
C TRP A 15 16.24 -15.36 27.12
N THR A 16 16.87 -15.91 26.09
CA THR A 16 16.52 -17.22 25.52
C THR A 16 17.65 -18.18 25.82
N GLY A 17 17.33 -19.35 26.39
CA GLY A 17 18.30 -20.41 26.66
C GLY A 17 17.92 -21.70 25.95
N GLU A 18 18.87 -22.33 25.27
CA GLU A 18 18.76 -23.72 24.80
C GLU A 18 19.53 -24.65 25.73
N VAL A 19 18.94 -25.79 26.07
CA VAL A 19 19.58 -26.84 26.86
C VAL A 19 20.20 -27.85 25.92
N GLN A 20 21.52 -27.90 25.84
CA GLN A 20 22.21 -29.06 25.27
C GLN A 20 22.31 -30.18 26.32
N PRO A 21 21.98 -31.44 25.99
CA PRO A 21 22.12 -32.55 26.92
C PRO A 21 23.58 -32.71 27.36
N GLY A 22 23.85 -32.47 28.65
CA GLY A 22 25.16 -32.71 29.28
C GLY A 22 26.17 -31.54 29.28
N GLY A 23 25.77 -30.33 28.86
CA GLY A 23 26.65 -29.15 28.86
C GLY A 23 26.33 -28.12 29.96
N PRO A 24 27.29 -27.28 30.38
CA PRO A 24 27.03 -26.16 31.28
C PRO A 24 26.17 -25.08 30.60
N TRP A 25 25.29 -24.44 31.38
CA TRP A 25 24.43 -23.35 30.93
C TRP A 25 25.25 -22.21 30.30
N ARG A 26 24.96 -21.87 29.04
CA ARG A 26 25.48 -20.65 28.40
C ARG A 26 24.30 -19.73 28.11
N LEU A 27 24.21 -18.61 28.83
CA LEU A 27 23.32 -17.52 28.43
C LEU A 27 24.01 -16.71 27.33
N TYR A 28 23.34 -16.58 26.19
CA TYR A 28 23.75 -15.67 25.13
C TYR A 28 22.87 -14.44 25.16
N ARG A 29 23.48 -13.26 25.11
CA ARG A 29 22.78 -11.99 24.95
C ARG A 29 22.74 -11.69 23.45
N LYS A 30 21.58 -11.87 22.81
CA LYS A 30 21.38 -11.35 21.45
C LYS A 30 21.28 -9.83 21.51
N THR A 31 22.02 -9.12 20.65
CA THR A 31 21.87 -7.67 20.51
C THR A 31 20.56 -7.35 19.76
N ALA A 32 20.05 -6.11 19.88
CA ALA A 32 18.87 -5.68 19.12
C ALA A 32 19.09 -5.83 17.60
N GLU A 33 20.30 -5.57 17.13
CA GLU A 33 20.71 -5.80 15.74
C GLU A 33 20.59 -7.27 15.32
N GLN A 34 21.00 -8.21 16.18
CA GLN A 34 20.89 -9.64 15.89
C GLN A 34 19.44 -10.13 15.84
N MET A 35 18.55 -9.56 16.66
CA MET A 35 17.12 -9.89 16.60
C MET A 35 16.46 -9.32 15.36
N GLU A 36 16.84 -8.11 14.94
CA GLU A 36 16.34 -7.51 13.69
C GLU A 36 16.83 -8.30 12.47
N GLU A 37 18.11 -8.66 12.42
CA GLU A 37 18.70 -9.46 11.34
C GLU A 37 18.07 -10.85 11.24
N GLU A 38 17.79 -11.50 12.38
CA GLU A 38 17.09 -12.79 12.41
C GLU A 38 15.64 -12.66 11.92
N ARG A 39 14.94 -11.59 12.32
CA ARG A 39 13.57 -11.30 11.83
C ARG A 39 13.55 -11.02 10.32
N GLU A 40 14.53 -10.29 9.80
CA GLU A 40 14.69 -10.05 8.37
C GLU A 40 14.96 -11.35 7.60
N ARG A 41 15.85 -12.22 8.11
CA ARG A 41 16.12 -13.54 7.50
C ARG A 41 14.89 -14.45 7.53
N GLU A 42 14.16 -14.50 8.64
CA GLU A 42 12.93 -15.29 8.73
C GLU A 42 11.85 -14.78 7.78
N ALA A 43 11.70 -13.45 7.68
CA ALA A 43 10.81 -12.83 6.71
C ALA A 43 11.22 -13.16 5.27
N GLU A 44 12.52 -13.11 4.95
CA GLU A 44 13.05 -13.45 3.63
C GLU A 44 12.86 -14.94 3.29
N ILE A 45 13.04 -15.86 4.25
CA ILE A 45 12.80 -17.30 4.05
C ILE A 45 11.31 -17.58 3.83
N LYS A 46 10.44 -16.97 4.64
CA LYS A 46 8.98 -17.09 4.49
C LYS A 46 8.53 -16.53 3.14
N ASP A 47 9.04 -15.36 2.76
CA ASP A 47 8.77 -14.74 1.46
C ASP A 47 9.27 -15.62 0.32
N LYS A 48 10.50 -16.14 0.35
CA LYS A 48 11.02 -17.07 -0.68
C LYS A 48 10.22 -18.37 -0.77
N THR A 49 9.76 -18.93 0.35
CA THR A 49 8.99 -20.17 0.37
C THR A 49 7.58 -19.95 -0.18
N LEU A 50 6.92 -18.88 0.28
CA LEU A 50 5.59 -18.46 -0.18
C LEU A 50 5.64 -18.06 -1.66
N LEU A 51 6.59 -17.22 -2.06
CA LEU A 51 6.81 -16.83 -3.46
C LEU A 51 7.21 -18.02 -4.33
N GLY A 52 8.00 -18.98 -3.83
CA GLY A 52 8.34 -20.19 -4.59
C GLY A 52 7.11 -21.00 -4.96
N LYS A 53 6.19 -21.18 -4.02
CA LYS A 53 4.90 -21.84 -4.25
C LYS A 53 3.99 -21.00 -5.14
N ILE A 54 3.82 -19.70 -4.87
CA ILE A 54 2.89 -18.86 -5.63
C ILE A 54 3.40 -18.58 -7.05
N LYS A 55 4.72 -18.42 -7.28
CA LYS A 55 5.29 -18.31 -8.64
C LYS A 55 5.05 -19.55 -9.48
N SER A 56 5.05 -20.73 -8.86
CA SER A 56 4.66 -21.98 -9.54
C SER A 56 3.16 -22.00 -9.90
N PHE A 57 2.35 -21.23 -9.17
CA PHE A 57 0.90 -21.15 -9.26
C PHE A 57 0.40 -20.10 -10.27
N VAL A 58 1.08 -18.94 -10.34
CA VAL A 58 0.73 -17.80 -11.22
C VAL A 58 1.38 -17.91 -12.61
N SER A 59 2.12 -18.99 -12.87
CA SER A 59 2.35 -19.41 -14.26
C SER A 59 0.99 -19.82 -14.86
N LEU A 60 0.27 -18.84 -15.41
CA LEU A 60 -1.06 -18.87 -16.06
C LEU A 60 -1.18 -19.84 -17.26
N ASP A 61 -0.28 -20.81 -17.37
CA ASP A 61 -0.07 -21.68 -18.52
C ASP A 61 -0.08 -23.18 -18.14
N ARG A 62 -0.65 -23.58 -16.98
CA ARG A 62 -0.74 -25.00 -16.60
C ARG A 62 -2.12 -25.44 -16.12
N THR A 63 -2.45 -26.65 -16.58
CA THR A 63 -3.64 -27.47 -16.29
C THR A 63 -3.91 -27.66 -14.79
N PRO A 64 -5.18 -27.72 -14.36
CA PRO A 64 -5.53 -27.77 -12.94
C PRO A 64 -5.22 -29.13 -12.31
N PRO A 65 -4.59 -29.19 -11.11
CA PRO A 65 -4.57 -30.41 -10.33
C PRO A 65 -5.87 -30.54 -9.50
N HIS A 66 -6.46 -31.73 -9.63
CA HIS A 66 -7.49 -32.42 -8.83
C HIS A 66 -8.42 -31.68 -7.84
N THR A 67 -9.70 -32.03 -7.95
CA THR A 67 -10.78 -31.86 -6.98
C THR A 67 -10.42 -32.37 -5.58
N TYR A 68 -10.60 -31.53 -4.56
CA TYR A 68 -10.54 -31.94 -3.15
C TYR A 68 -11.91 -31.89 -2.49
N ARG A 69 -12.17 -32.92 -1.67
CA ARG A 69 -13.35 -33.12 -0.83
C ARG A 69 -12.85 -33.13 0.61
N VAL A 70 -13.34 -32.24 1.47
CA VAL A 70 -13.02 -32.27 2.91
C VAL A 70 -14.29 -32.04 3.72
N ALA A 71 -14.52 -32.94 4.68
CA ALA A 71 -15.49 -32.80 5.75
C ALA A 71 -14.71 -32.72 7.07
N ILE A 72 -14.80 -31.62 7.82
CA ILE A 72 -14.24 -31.50 9.18
C ILE A 72 -15.14 -30.60 10.04
N THR A 73 -15.26 -30.99 11.32
CA THR A 73 -16.08 -30.41 12.40
C THR A 73 -15.19 -29.81 13.52
N GLY A 74 -14.99 -28.47 13.54
CA GLY A 74 -14.42 -27.58 14.61
C GLY A 74 -12.92 -27.76 14.95
N THR A 75 -12.05 -26.79 15.28
CA THR A 75 -12.03 -25.35 15.62
C THR A 75 -10.62 -24.80 15.29
N THR A 76 -10.42 -23.65 14.63
CA THR A 76 -10.14 -23.54 13.17
C THR A 76 -8.77 -24.10 12.70
N ASP A 77 -8.79 -24.95 11.68
CA ASP A 77 -7.60 -25.43 10.94
C ASP A 77 -7.07 -24.37 9.94
N TYR A 78 -6.92 -23.12 10.36
CA TYR A 78 -6.50 -22.04 9.46
C TYR A 78 -5.13 -22.36 8.83
N SER A 79 -5.07 -22.30 7.50
CA SER A 79 -3.86 -22.53 6.73
C SER A 79 -3.75 -21.51 5.61
N THR A 80 -2.66 -20.74 5.60
CA THR A 80 -2.34 -19.80 4.52
C THR A 80 -2.19 -20.52 3.18
N ASP A 81 -1.66 -21.74 3.18
CA ASP A 81 -1.55 -22.58 1.98
C ASP A 81 -2.96 -22.92 1.42
N GLN A 82 -3.92 -23.30 2.28
CA GLN A 82 -5.29 -23.58 1.83
C GLN A 82 -6.00 -22.34 1.29
N ILE A 83 -5.80 -21.17 1.92
CA ILE A 83 -6.33 -19.90 1.41
C ILE A 83 -5.73 -19.58 0.04
N ALA A 84 -4.41 -19.75 -0.12
CA ALA A 84 -3.73 -19.52 -1.39
C ALA A 84 -4.25 -20.47 -2.49
N ASP A 85 -4.48 -21.75 -2.17
CA ASP A 85 -5.04 -22.72 -3.12
C ASP A 85 -6.47 -22.33 -3.55
N ILE A 86 -7.34 -21.99 -2.59
CA ILE A 86 -8.73 -21.55 -2.86
C ILE A 86 -8.73 -20.31 -3.76
N LEU A 87 -7.91 -19.31 -3.43
CA LEU A 87 -7.82 -18.07 -4.22
C LEU A 87 -7.20 -18.34 -5.59
N GLY A 88 -6.18 -19.19 -5.66
CA GLY A 88 -5.52 -19.56 -6.90
C GLY A 88 -6.45 -20.24 -7.91
N GLU A 89 -7.33 -21.13 -7.45
CA GLU A 89 -8.37 -21.75 -8.29
C GLU A 89 -9.45 -20.74 -8.70
N PHE A 90 -9.91 -19.91 -7.77
CA PHE A 90 -10.98 -18.92 -8.03
C PHE A 90 -10.58 -17.84 -9.03
N LEU A 91 -9.33 -17.37 -8.95
CA LEU A 91 -8.85 -16.24 -9.74
C LEU A 91 -8.49 -16.62 -11.19
N GLN A 92 -8.52 -17.91 -11.53
CA GLN A 92 -8.35 -18.35 -12.92
C GLN A 92 -9.45 -17.75 -13.82
N PRO A 93 -9.14 -17.34 -15.05
CA PRO A 93 -10.13 -16.76 -15.97
C PRO A 93 -11.34 -17.68 -16.18
N ASP A 94 -11.10 -18.99 -16.33
CA ASP A 94 -12.07 -20.04 -16.63
C ASP A 94 -12.60 -20.78 -15.39
N SER A 95 -12.28 -20.29 -14.19
CA SER A 95 -12.76 -20.88 -12.93
C SER A 95 -14.29 -20.99 -12.94
N LYS A 96 -14.77 -22.20 -12.60
CA LYS A 96 -16.20 -22.49 -12.45
C LYS A 96 -16.69 -22.28 -11.03
N THR A 97 -15.76 -21.98 -10.11
CA THR A 97 -16.06 -21.87 -8.69
C THR A 97 -16.77 -20.54 -8.43
N SER A 98 -18.02 -20.64 -8.00
CA SER A 98 -18.87 -19.47 -7.73
C SER A 98 -18.32 -18.65 -6.56
N LEU A 99 -18.55 -17.34 -6.60
CA LEU A 99 -18.19 -16.40 -5.54
C LEU A 99 -18.67 -16.88 -4.16
N GLU A 100 -19.92 -17.33 -4.05
CA GLU A 100 -20.52 -17.81 -2.79
C GLU A 100 -19.86 -19.10 -2.25
N ALA A 101 -19.38 -19.96 -3.15
CA ALA A 101 -18.66 -21.17 -2.75
C ALA A 101 -17.29 -20.81 -2.16
N VAL A 102 -16.57 -19.90 -2.80
CA VAL A 102 -15.25 -19.42 -2.33
C VAL A 102 -15.37 -18.66 -1.03
N THR A 103 -16.34 -17.74 -0.92
CA THR A 103 -16.62 -17.02 0.33
C THR A 103 -16.90 -17.99 1.47
N ARG A 104 -17.75 -19.01 1.25
CA ARG A 104 -18.02 -20.02 2.28
C ARG A 104 -16.79 -20.84 2.66
N ALA A 105 -16.00 -21.27 1.68
CA ALA A 105 -14.77 -22.02 1.92
C ALA A 105 -13.79 -21.23 2.81
N ILE A 106 -13.57 -19.95 2.48
CA ILE A 106 -12.72 -19.07 3.29
C ILE A 106 -13.33 -18.84 4.68
N MET A 107 -14.63 -18.56 4.78
CA MET A 107 -15.32 -18.31 6.05
C MET A 107 -15.25 -19.47 7.05
N VAL A 108 -15.20 -20.71 6.56
CA VAL A 108 -15.01 -21.92 7.37
C VAL A 108 -13.60 -22.00 7.95
N LEU A 109 -12.60 -21.51 7.23
CA LEU A 109 -11.20 -21.49 7.70
C LEU A 109 -10.93 -20.37 8.71
N MET A 110 -11.71 -19.30 8.68
CA MET A 110 -11.52 -18.14 9.57
C MET A 110 -12.09 -18.37 10.98
N PRO A 111 -11.38 -17.99 12.05
CA PRO A 111 -11.88 -18.05 13.42
C PRO A 111 -13.18 -17.25 13.61
N GLU A 112 -14.05 -17.72 14.49
CA GLU A 112 -15.29 -17.00 14.87
C GLU A 112 -14.99 -15.74 15.67
N GLU A 113 -13.89 -15.74 16.42
CA GLU A 113 -13.45 -14.59 17.19
C GLU A 113 -12.88 -13.50 16.27
N TYR A 114 -13.34 -12.28 16.50
CA TYR A 114 -12.83 -11.09 15.84
C TYR A 114 -11.39 -10.79 16.29
N PHE A 115 -10.58 -10.22 15.38
CA PHE A 115 -9.22 -9.74 15.65
C PHE A 115 -8.22 -10.84 16.06
N LYS A 116 -8.05 -11.84 15.18
CA LYS A 116 -7.08 -12.91 15.36
C LYS A 116 -5.92 -12.81 14.37
N PRO A 117 -4.71 -13.30 14.70
CA PRO A 117 -3.54 -13.31 13.80
C PRO A 117 -3.86 -13.82 12.38
N GLU A 118 -4.77 -14.78 12.26
CA GLU A 118 -5.25 -15.38 11.03
C GLU A 118 -5.88 -14.35 10.06
N SER A 119 -6.52 -13.30 10.57
CA SER A 119 -7.07 -12.22 9.74
C SER A 119 -5.98 -11.33 9.14
N ILE A 120 -4.89 -11.15 9.88
CA ILE A 120 -3.70 -10.45 9.41
C ILE A 120 -2.99 -11.31 8.36
N ASP A 121 -2.82 -12.60 8.63
CA ASP A 121 -2.23 -13.55 7.70
C ASP A 121 -3.02 -13.66 6.39
N PHE A 122 -4.35 -13.71 6.47
CA PHE A 122 -5.22 -13.68 5.28
C PHE A 122 -4.98 -12.41 4.47
N SER A 123 -4.91 -11.26 5.14
CA SER A 123 -4.69 -9.97 4.49
C SER A 123 -3.32 -9.89 3.81
N ALA A 124 -2.29 -10.49 4.42
CA ALA A 124 -0.97 -10.62 3.82
C ALA A 124 -1.01 -11.52 2.58
N VAL A 125 -1.68 -12.68 2.63
CA VAL A 125 -1.85 -13.57 1.47
C VAL A 125 -2.54 -12.85 0.31
N VAL A 126 -3.60 -12.08 0.60
CA VAL A 126 -4.30 -11.26 -0.40
C VAL A 126 -3.36 -10.24 -1.05
N CYS A 127 -2.53 -9.53 -0.27
CA CYS A 127 -1.59 -8.56 -0.81
C CYS A 127 -0.49 -9.23 -1.66
N VAL A 128 0.00 -10.40 -1.26
CA VAL A 128 0.98 -11.18 -2.01
C VAL A 128 0.41 -11.64 -3.36
N ILE A 129 -0.84 -12.10 -3.37
CA ILE A 129 -1.54 -12.49 -4.61
C ILE A 129 -1.79 -11.26 -5.49
N ALA A 130 -2.34 -10.18 -4.93
CA ALA A 130 -2.61 -8.93 -5.67
C ALA A 130 -1.33 -8.36 -6.31
N GLY A 131 -0.20 -8.40 -5.59
CA GLY A 131 1.10 -7.97 -6.13
C GLY A 131 1.60 -8.79 -7.33
N GLN A 132 1.12 -10.02 -7.50
CA GLN A 132 1.50 -10.92 -8.60
C GLN A 132 0.54 -10.87 -9.79
N ILE A 133 -0.71 -10.43 -9.59
CA ILE A 133 -1.67 -10.26 -10.67
C ILE A 133 -1.27 -9.01 -11.48
N PRO A 134 -1.01 -9.12 -12.80
CA PRO A 134 -0.70 -7.95 -13.62
C PRO A 134 -1.79 -6.88 -13.49
N TYR A 135 -1.41 -5.61 -13.40
CA TYR A 135 -2.34 -4.48 -13.16
C TYR A 135 -3.50 -4.37 -14.16
N SER A 136 -3.39 -4.98 -15.33
CA SER A 136 -4.41 -4.99 -16.38
C SER A 136 -5.29 -6.25 -16.39
N HIS A 137 -4.99 -7.23 -15.52
CA HIS A 137 -5.65 -8.53 -15.52
C HIS A 137 -6.98 -8.48 -14.75
N PRO A 138 -8.06 -9.08 -15.27
CA PRO A 138 -9.40 -9.02 -14.66
C PRO A 138 -9.51 -9.72 -13.29
N ALA A 139 -8.53 -10.55 -12.91
CA ALA A 139 -8.50 -11.18 -11.60
C ALA A 139 -8.46 -10.17 -10.44
N HIS A 140 -7.95 -8.96 -10.64
CA HIS A 140 -8.04 -7.89 -9.63
C HIS A 140 -9.50 -7.59 -9.24
N HIS A 141 -10.38 -7.47 -10.24
CA HIS A 141 -11.82 -7.26 -9.99
C HIS A 141 -12.48 -8.47 -9.35
N LYS A 142 -12.12 -9.70 -9.75
CA LYS A 142 -12.61 -10.93 -9.08
C LYS A 142 -12.22 -10.93 -7.60
N LEU A 143 -10.97 -10.59 -7.29
CA LEU A 143 -10.45 -10.53 -5.92
C LEU A 143 -11.13 -9.42 -5.11
N ALA A 144 -11.29 -8.22 -5.67
CA ALA A 144 -11.99 -7.11 -5.01
C ALA A 144 -13.45 -7.48 -4.68
N ARG A 145 -14.16 -8.12 -5.62
CA ARG A 145 -15.54 -8.57 -5.39
C ARG A 145 -15.65 -9.64 -4.32
N LEU A 146 -14.68 -10.56 -4.22
CA LEU A 146 -14.60 -11.51 -3.12
C LEU A 146 -14.42 -10.81 -1.77
N LEU A 147 -13.54 -9.81 -1.70
CA LEU A 147 -13.36 -9.01 -0.49
C LEU A 147 -14.61 -8.22 -0.10
N GLN A 148 -15.37 -7.73 -1.08
CA GLN A 148 -16.68 -7.12 -0.83
C GLN A 148 -17.63 -8.09 -0.11
N TYR A 149 -17.70 -9.32 -0.59
CA TYR A 149 -18.56 -10.36 -0.01
C TYR A 149 -18.08 -10.76 1.38
N LEU A 150 -16.77 -10.98 1.55
CA LEU A 150 -16.17 -11.29 2.85
C LEU A 150 -16.33 -10.13 3.84
N GLY A 151 -16.34 -8.89 3.37
CA GLY A 151 -16.58 -7.68 4.14
C GLY A 151 -17.96 -7.53 4.73
N THR A 152 -18.91 -8.40 4.38
CA THR A 152 -20.20 -8.50 5.08
C THR A 152 -20.11 -9.26 6.41
N SER A 153 -19.02 -9.99 6.61
CA SER A 153 -18.75 -10.78 7.81
C SER A 153 -17.87 -10.01 8.80
N ARG A 154 -18.26 -10.04 10.08
CA ARG A 154 -17.47 -9.47 11.19
C ARG A 154 -16.07 -10.09 11.32
N LYS A 155 -15.82 -11.27 10.72
CA LYS A 155 -14.50 -11.90 10.71
C LYS A 155 -13.44 -11.08 9.96
N PHE A 156 -13.86 -10.23 9.02
CA PHE A 156 -12.96 -9.46 8.14
C PHE A 156 -12.98 -7.96 8.37
N ILE A 157 -13.91 -7.47 9.20
CA ILE A 157 -14.12 -6.04 9.42
C ILE A 157 -13.39 -5.63 10.69
N GLN A 158 -12.38 -4.79 10.55
CA GLN A 158 -11.80 -4.07 11.65
C GLN A 158 -12.72 -2.93 12.09
N VAL A 159 -13.18 -2.99 13.32
CA VAL A 159 -13.94 -1.95 13.98
C VAL A 159 -12.98 -1.05 14.75
N TYR A 160 -12.82 0.19 14.29
CA TYR A 160 -12.09 1.20 15.06
C TYR A 160 -13.06 1.91 16.00
N HIS A 161 -12.69 1.94 17.28
CA HIS A 161 -13.32 2.81 18.27
C HIS A 161 -12.44 4.05 18.39
N ASP A 162 -12.90 5.15 17.81
CA ASP A 162 -12.37 6.46 18.15
C ASP A 162 -13.21 7.00 19.31
N GLU A 163 -12.57 7.39 20.41
CA GLU A 163 -13.27 7.96 21.57
C GLU A 163 -13.92 9.32 21.23
N GLU A 164 -13.41 10.01 20.21
CA GLU A 164 -13.85 11.36 19.83
C GLU A 164 -14.82 11.36 18.64
N VAL A 165 -14.82 10.31 17.82
CA VAL A 165 -15.69 10.22 16.62
C VAL A 165 -16.72 9.09 16.84
N PRO A 166 -18.01 9.40 17.05
CA PRO A 166 -19.04 8.39 17.30
C PRO A 166 -19.37 7.49 16.10
N VAL A 167 -18.67 7.67 14.97
CA VAL A 167 -18.84 6.85 13.76
C VAL A 167 -17.83 5.71 13.80
N LEU A 168 -18.35 4.50 13.95
CA LEU A 168 -17.58 3.26 13.79
C LEU A 168 -17.08 3.18 12.34
N GLU A 169 -15.82 3.54 12.11
CA GLU A 169 -15.21 3.28 10.82
C GLU A 169 -14.89 1.78 10.74
N GLN A 170 -15.60 1.11 9.86
CA GLN A 170 -15.43 -0.31 9.58
C GLN A 170 -14.55 -0.47 8.35
N ARG A 171 -13.35 -1.01 8.52
CA ARG A 171 -12.42 -1.25 7.41
C ARG A 171 -12.07 -2.72 7.31
N LEU A 172 -11.91 -3.24 6.10
CA LEU A 172 -11.33 -4.56 5.92
C LEU A 172 -9.88 -4.57 6.44
N PHE A 173 -9.47 -5.65 7.10
CA PHE A 173 -8.06 -5.86 7.49
C PHE A 173 -7.10 -5.75 6.30
N VAL A 174 -7.57 -6.12 5.10
CA VAL A 174 -6.82 -5.97 3.84
C VAL A 174 -6.42 -4.52 3.57
N HIS A 175 -7.18 -3.50 4.00
CA HIS A 175 -6.76 -2.11 3.82
C HIS A 175 -5.50 -1.76 4.58
N GLN A 176 -5.42 -2.20 5.83
CA GLN A 176 -4.26 -1.93 6.66
C GLN A 176 -3.03 -2.63 6.07
N ALA A 177 -3.15 -3.92 5.75
CA ALA A 177 -2.06 -4.68 5.13
C ALA A 177 -1.61 -4.07 3.79
N LEU A 178 -2.55 -3.70 2.91
CA LEU A 178 -2.25 -3.09 1.62
C LEU A 178 -1.57 -1.72 1.78
N ARG A 179 -2.04 -0.91 2.72
CA ARG A 179 -1.41 0.38 3.04
C ARG A 179 0.00 0.18 3.58
N GLU A 180 0.22 -0.80 4.46
CA GLU A 180 1.53 -1.11 5.02
C GLU A 180 2.50 -1.59 3.94
N GLU A 181 2.06 -2.48 3.04
CA GLU A 181 2.85 -2.96 1.89
C GLU A 181 3.23 -1.83 0.93
N LEU A 182 2.26 -0.99 0.55
CA LEU A 182 2.50 0.16 -0.32
C LEU A 182 3.42 1.18 0.36
N SER A 183 3.19 1.47 1.63
CA SER A 183 4.06 2.36 2.41
C SER A 183 5.46 1.78 2.57
N ALA A 184 5.61 0.46 2.72
CA ALA A 184 6.90 -0.19 2.80
C ALA A 184 7.65 -0.08 1.47
N ALA A 185 6.97 -0.27 0.34
CA ALA A 185 7.54 -0.01 -0.98
C ALA A 185 7.98 1.45 -1.11
N ASP A 186 7.15 2.40 -0.70
CA ASP A 186 7.46 3.83 -0.71
C ASP A 186 8.65 4.21 0.17
N ARG A 187 8.77 3.61 1.37
CA ARG A 187 9.90 3.84 2.29
C ARG A 187 11.20 3.31 1.71
N LYS A 188 11.18 2.08 1.20
CA LYS A 188 12.35 1.48 0.54
C LYS A 188 12.82 2.34 -0.64
N TRP A 189 11.87 2.87 -1.40
CA TRP A 189 12.14 3.77 -2.51
C TRP A 189 12.73 5.11 -2.05
N ALA A 190 12.18 5.71 -0.99
CA ALA A 190 12.71 6.96 -0.42
C ALA A 190 14.14 6.83 0.13
N LEU A 191 14.52 5.64 0.60
CA LEU A 191 15.89 5.35 1.05
C LEU A 191 16.87 5.08 -0.11
N GLY A 192 16.37 5.06 -1.36
CA GLY A 192 17.18 4.84 -2.55
C GLY A 192 17.95 3.52 -2.50
N CYS A 193 17.32 2.48 -1.96
CA CYS A 193 17.86 1.12 -1.93
C CYS A 193 17.94 0.58 -3.37
N SER A 194 19.05 0.86 -4.04
CA SER A 194 19.36 0.39 -5.39
C SER A 194 19.72 -1.08 -5.36
N GLY A 195 18.78 -1.95 -5.70
CA GLY A 195 19.00 -3.39 -5.77
C GLY A 195 17.76 -4.23 -6.05
N PHE A 196 16.69 -3.60 -6.58
CA PHE A 196 15.40 -4.26 -6.74
C PHE A 196 14.92 -4.27 -8.19
N ASP A 197 15.62 -5.02 -9.04
CA ASP A 197 15.23 -5.26 -10.44
C ASP A 197 13.88 -6.00 -10.59
N HIS A 198 13.17 -6.34 -9.50
CA HIS A 198 11.97 -7.18 -9.49
C HIS A 198 10.77 -6.57 -8.75
N PHE A 199 10.90 -5.38 -8.14
CA PHE A 199 9.80 -4.75 -7.39
C PHE A 199 8.87 -3.89 -8.26
N ASP A 200 9.25 -3.57 -9.49
CA ASP A 200 8.59 -2.54 -10.29
C ASP A 200 7.13 -2.91 -10.59
N HIS A 201 6.90 -4.11 -11.11
CA HIS A 201 5.52 -4.52 -11.42
C HIS A 201 4.68 -4.77 -10.16
N LYS A 202 5.28 -5.26 -9.05
CA LYS A 202 4.53 -5.46 -7.79
C LYS A 202 3.91 -4.15 -7.30
N TYR A 203 4.67 -3.05 -7.35
CA TYR A 203 4.15 -1.74 -6.93
C TYR A 203 2.97 -1.28 -7.80
N VAL A 204 3.08 -1.40 -9.13
CA VAL A 204 2.00 -1.02 -10.05
C VAL A 204 0.77 -1.93 -9.85
N ASN A 205 0.98 -3.23 -9.66
CA ASN A 205 -0.09 -4.21 -9.42
C ASN A 205 -0.84 -3.91 -8.13
N LEU A 206 -0.13 -3.62 -7.03
CA LEU A 206 -0.75 -3.24 -5.76
C LEU A 206 -1.52 -1.92 -5.86
N ASN A 207 -1.00 -0.93 -6.59
CA ASN A 207 -1.72 0.33 -6.83
C ASN A 207 -2.98 0.13 -7.66
N ALA A 208 -2.93 -0.73 -8.69
CA ALA A 208 -4.12 -1.08 -9.47
C ALA A 208 -5.18 -1.76 -8.61
N PHE A 209 -4.77 -2.71 -7.77
CA PHE A 209 -5.66 -3.37 -6.83
C PHE A 209 -6.28 -2.38 -5.83
N ALA A 210 -5.46 -1.50 -5.25
CA ALA A 210 -5.90 -0.45 -4.34
C ALA A 210 -6.91 0.51 -5.01
N ALA A 211 -6.68 0.87 -6.27
CA ALA A 211 -7.58 1.73 -7.03
C ALA A 211 -8.93 1.06 -7.31
N ILE A 212 -8.93 -0.24 -7.65
CA ILE A 212 -10.16 -1.02 -7.85
C ILE A 212 -10.94 -1.15 -6.54
N LEU A 213 -10.25 -1.44 -5.44
CA LEU A 213 -10.81 -1.48 -4.10
C LEU A 213 -11.48 -0.16 -3.71
N GLU A 214 -10.81 0.97 -3.95
CA GLU A 214 -11.37 2.31 -3.70
C GLU A 214 -12.57 2.62 -4.60
N HIS A 215 -12.54 2.18 -5.87
CA HIS A 215 -13.67 2.34 -6.77
C HIS A 215 -14.95 1.68 -6.23
N ASP A 216 -14.80 0.52 -5.59
CA ASP A 216 -15.88 -0.26 -4.99
C ASP A 216 -16.24 0.20 -3.55
N ASN A 217 -15.70 1.33 -3.08
CA ASN A 217 -15.82 1.85 -1.71
C ASN A 217 -15.30 0.90 -0.63
N LEU A 218 -14.30 0.11 -0.99
CA LEU A 218 -13.57 -0.80 -0.13
C LEU A 218 -12.11 -0.40 -0.16
N GLY A 219 -11.71 0.85 0.00
CA GLY A 219 -10.32 1.24 -0.29
C GLY A 219 -9.62 2.01 0.84
N PRO A 220 -8.30 2.24 0.71
CA PRO A 220 -7.47 2.89 1.71
C PRO A 220 -7.65 4.42 1.82
N SER A 221 -8.68 5.01 1.20
CA SER A 221 -9.01 6.43 1.03
C SER A 221 -8.35 7.08 -0.19
N GLU A 222 -9.11 7.99 -0.81
CA GLU A 222 -8.72 8.89 -1.89
C GLU A 222 -7.41 9.67 -1.61
N ARG A 223 -7.09 9.90 -0.34
CA ARG A 223 -5.84 10.55 0.08
C ARG A 223 -4.60 9.78 -0.36
N PHE A 224 -4.69 8.45 -0.35
CA PHE A 224 -3.59 7.60 -0.80
C PHE A 224 -3.41 7.70 -2.33
N ALA A 225 -4.51 7.76 -3.10
CA ALA A 225 -4.46 7.98 -4.55
C ALA A 225 -3.72 9.28 -4.90
N VAL A 226 -4.07 10.37 -4.22
CA VAL A 226 -3.45 11.69 -4.42
C VAL A 226 -1.98 11.65 -4.09
N PHE A 227 -1.58 10.98 -3.00
CA PHE A 227 -0.19 10.80 -2.65
C PHE A 227 0.60 10.12 -3.79
N VAL A 228 0.10 9.00 -4.31
CA VAL A 228 0.76 8.26 -5.41
C VAL A 228 0.85 9.11 -6.68
N ILE A 229 -0.24 9.79 -7.06
CA ILE A 229 -0.27 10.64 -8.25
C ILE A 229 0.72 11.80 -8.14
N ARG A 230 0.81 12.44 -6.97
CA ARG A 230 1.79 13.50 -6.71
C ARG A 230 3.22 13.03 -6.87
N ARG A 231 3.56 11.84 -6.35
CA ARG A 231 4.92 11.29 -6.51
C ARG A 231 5.24 11.09 -8.00
N GLY A 232 4.33 10.45 -8.74
CA GLY A 232 4.55 10.15 -10.16
C GLY A 232 4.56 11.39 -11.07
N LEU A 233 3.69 12.37 -10.84
CA LEU A 233 3.44 13.45 -11.80
C LEU A 233 3.97 14.82 -11.34
N GLU A 234 3.97 15.10 -10.05
CA GLU A 234 4.42 16.37 -9.46
C GLU A 234 5.88 16.32 -8.97
N GLY A 235 6.56 15.19 -9.16
CA GLY A 235 7.96 15.01 -8.77
C GLY A 235 8.17 15.07 -7.26
N ASP A 236 7.14 14.73 -6.48
CA ASP A 236 7.23 14.73 -5.02
C ASP A 236 7.90 13.42 -4.55
N VAL A 237 9.22 13.37 -4.66
CA VAL A 237 10.05 12.62 -3.70
C VAL A 237 9.89 13.35 -2.37
N GLY A 238 8.78 13.08 -1.68
CA GLY A 238 8.47 13.77 -0.42
C GLY A 238 9.64 13.70 0.58
N PRO A 239 9.69 14.59 1.58
CA PRO A 239 10.66 14.55 2.69
C PRO A 239 10.45 13.33 3.63
N CYS A 240 9.91 12.23 3.11
CA CYS A 240 9.55 11.03 3.85
C CYS A 240 10.84 10.32 4.28
N ILE A 241 11.24 10.59 5.53
CA ILE A 241 12.30 9.93 6.32
C ILE A 241 13.69 10.57 6.15
N GLN A 242 13.84 11.84 6.52
CA GLN A 242 15.09 12.33 7.14
C GLN A 242 15.15 12.01 8.65
N ARG A 243 14.36 11.04 9.12
CA ARG A 243 14.31 10.63 10.53
C ARG A 243 15.27 9.50 10.89
N ALA A 244 16.02 8.96 9.92
CA ALA A 244 16.77 7.72 10.14
C ALA A 244 18.26 7.93 10.48
N GLN A 245 18.84 9.12 10.26
CA GLN A 245 20.29 9.30 10.49
C GLN A 245 20.65 9.89 11.86
N ASP A 246 19.72 10.59 12.54
CA ASP A 246 20.08 11.36 13.75
C ASP A 246 19.72 10.69 15.09
N GLY A 247 19.32 9.41 15.10
CA GLY A 247 19.19 8.60 16.34
C GLY A 247 18.21 9.11 17.41
N GLY A 248 17.50 10.21 17.18
CA GLY A 248 16.64 10.87 18.15
C GLY A 248 15.18 10.43 18.04
N VAL A 249 14.75 9.54 18.93
CA VAL A 249 13.34 9.24 19.14
C VAL A 249 12.70 10.43 19.85
N GLY A 250 12.25 11.44 19.10
CA GLY A 250 11.46 12.54 19.66
C GLY A 250 11.50 13.81 18.84
N ALA A 251 10.32 14.25 18.39
CA ALA A 251 10.01 15.48 17.64
C ALA A 251 10.41 15.51 16.15
N TYR A 252 9.41 15.76 15.30
CA TYR A 252 9.65 16.32 13.97
C TYR A 252 10.02 17.79 14.20
N LYS A 253 11.24 18.22 13.87
CA LYS A 253 11.49 19.64 13.66
C LYS A 253 11.18 19.92 12.20
N GLU A 254 10.16 20.74 11.95
CA GLU A 254 10.01 21.37 10.64
C GLU A 254 11.28 22.17 10.37
N VAL A 255 11.99 21.79 9.31
CA VAL A 255 13.00 22.66 8.73
C VAL A 255 12.22 23.77 8.05
N ALA A 256 12.42 25.01 8.50
CA ALA A 256 11.78 26.17 7.89
C ALA A 256 12.04 26.16 6.36
N PRO A 257 11.04 26.50 5.52
CA PRO A 257 11.17 26.43 4.06
C PRO A 257 12.38 27.17 3.50
N GLU A 258 12.83 28.22 4.18
CA GLU A 258 14.02 29.02 3.86
C GLU A 258 15.36 28.30 4.06
N HIS A 259 15.39 27.19 4.80
CA HIS A 259 16.56 26.32 4.96
C HIS A 259 16.48 25.05 4.13
N LEU A 260 15.39 24.85 3.36
CA LEU A 260 15.26 23.68 2.50
C LEU A 260 16.24 23.73 1.33
N GLU A 261 16.64 24.92 0.87
CA GLU A 261 17.55 25.11 -0.28
C GLU A 261 18.99 24.67 0.04
N ASP A 262 19.45 24.88 1.29
CA ASP A 262 20.83 24.57 1.73
C ASP A 262 21.04 23.09 2.11
N HIS A 263 19.97 22.30 2.23
CA HIS A 263 20.02 20.87 2.56
C HIS A 263 19.52 19.96 1.44
N VAL A 264 19.30 20.51 0.24
CA VAL A 264 19.12 19.68 -0.96
C VAL A 264 20.47 19.11 -1.35
N GLY A 265 20.81 17.95 -0.78
CA GLY A 265 21.90 17.13 -1.30
C GLY A 265 21.77 16.95 -2.81
N PRO A 266 22.88 16.79 -3.55
CA PRO A 266 22.88 16.73 -5.00
C PRO A 266 21.80 15.76 -5.48
N TYR A 267 20.92 16.24 -6.36
CA TYR A 267 19.83 15.48 -6.96
C TYR A 267 20.34 14.08 -7.32
N ARG A 268 19.88 13.06 -6.60
CA ARG A 268 20.08 11.71 -7.08
C ARG A 268 19.26 11.62 -8.35
N HIS A 269 19.94 11.43 -9.48
CA HIS A 269 19.28 11.09 -10.73
C HIS A 269 18.49 9.80 -10.47
N VAL A 270 17.17 9.94 -10.33
CA VAL A 270 16.23 8.81 -10.30
C VAL A 270 16.41 8.09 -11.63
N SER A 271 16.56 6.76 -11.59
CA SER A 271 16.69 6.00 -12.83
C SER A 271 15.41 6.17 -13.66
N THR A 272 15.53 5.97 -14.97
CA THR A 272 14.38 6.07 -15.88
C THR A 272 13.30 5.04 -15.54
N GLU A 273 13.72 3.85 -15.10
CA GLU A 273 12.84 2.77 -14.65
C GLU A 273 12.11 3.14 -13.35
N GLU A 274 12.83 3.67 -12.35
CA GLU A 274 12.26 4.14 -11.09
C GLU A 274 11.18 5.22 -11.31
N SER A 275 11.43 6.13 -12.26
CA SER A 275 10.44 7.12 -12.67
C SER A 275 9.22 6.50 -13.36
N ASP A 276 9.39 5.41 -14.12
CA ASP A 276 8.30 4.76 -14.82
C ASP A 276 7.30 4.14 -13.85
N VAL A 277 7.77 3.43 -12.82
CA VAL A 277 6.89 2.72 -11.88
C VAL A 277 5.95 3.68 -11.15
N LEU A 278 6.45 4.85 -10.75
CA LEU A 278 5.64 5.88 -10.11
C LEU A 278 4.62 6.50 -11.06
N VAL A 279 5.02 6.76 -12.31
CA VAL A 279 4.10 7.26 -13.33
C VAL A 279 3.03 6.22 -13.63
N MET A 280 3.39 4.94 -13.72
CA MET A 280 2.46 3.84 -13.93
C MET A 280 1.51 3.68 -12.75
N GLY A 281 2.00 3.78 -11.51
CA GLY A 281 1.18 3.83 -10.30
C GLY A 281 0.15 4.97 -10.35
N ALA A 282 0.56 6.18 -10.69
CA ALA A 282 -0.34 7.32 -10.89
C ALA A 282 -1.38 7.05 -12.00
N ALA A 283 -0.94 6.48 -13.12
CA ALA A 283 -1.78 6.19 -14.27
C ALA A 283 -2.88 5.16 -13.93
N VAL A 284 -2.57 4.08 -13.19
CA VAL A 284 -3.58 3.08 -12.81
C VAL A 284 -4.64 3.64 -11.88
N TRP A 285 -4.29 4.57 -10.99
CA TRP A 285 -5.28 5.27 -10.14
C TRP A 285 -6.29 6.07 -10.96
N ILE A 286 -5.83 6.77 -11.99
CA ILE A 286 -6.73 7.51 -12.89
C ILE A 286 -7.59 6.55 -13.72
N ILE A 287 -7.01 5.44 -14.21
CA ILE A 287 -7.74 4.48 -15.05
C ILE A 287 -8.86 3.78 -14.26
N TYR A 288 -8.58 3.31 -13.04
CA TYR A 288 -9.54 2.50 -12.28
C TYR A 288 -10.41 3.31 -11.33
N ASN A 289 -9.94 4.46 -10.83
CA ASN A 289 -10.67 5.26 -9.85
C ASN A 289 -10.75 6.76 -10.19
N GLY A 290 -10.46 7.14 -11.44
CA GLY A 290 -10.42 8.55 -11.85
C GLY A 290 -11.74 9.29 -11.66
N THR A 291 -12.88 8.63 -11.85
CA THR A 291 -14.23 9.19 -11.65
C THR A 291 -14.44 9.67 -10.21
N ASN A 292 -14.16 8.80 -9.23
CA ASN A 292 -14.33 9.16 -7.81
C ASN A 292 -13.28 10.19 -7.40
N LEU A 293 -12.04 10.02 -7.87
CA LEU A 293 -10.97 10.98 -7.61
C LEU A 293 -11.34 12.38 -8.12
N PHE A 294 -11.84 12.50 -9.36
CA PHE A 294 -12.27 13.78 -9.93
C PHE A 294 -13.40 14.40 -9.11
N ARG A 295 -14.44 13.62 -8.75
CA ARG A 295 -15.54 14.10 -7.90
C ARG A 295 -15.02 14.70 -6.59
N GLN A 296 -14.17 13.95 -5.89
CA GLN A 296 -13.61 14.40 -4.63
C GLN A 296 -12.68 15.61 -4.79
N MET A 297 -11.90 15.64 -5.87
CA MET A 297 -10.93 16.72 -6.08
C MET A 297 -11.50 18.01 -6.63
N VAL A 298 -12.56 17.92 -7.43
CA VAL A 298 -13.00 19.02 -8.28
C VAL A 298 -14.42 19.45 -7.95
N LEU A 299 -15.33 18.50 -7.73
CA LEU A 299 -16.75 18.81 -7.56
C LEU A 299 -17.14 19.04 -6.11
N TYR A 300 -16.46 18.36 -5.18
CA TYR A 300 -16.70 18.49 -3.74
C TYR A 300 -15.45 18.98 -3.01
N PRO A 301 -14.83 20.12 -3.40
CA PRO A 301 -13.82 20.71 -2.55
C PRO A 301 -14.51 21.08 -1.23
N ASP A 302 -14.07 20.53 -0.09
CA ASP A 302 -14.65 20.83 1.22
C ASP A 302 -14.67 22.36 1.40
N GLU A 303 -15.86 22.97 1.29
CA GLU A 303 -16.05 24.41 1.46
C GLU A 303 -15.72 24.84 2.90
N ASP A 304 -15.84 23.90 3.84
CA ASP A 304 -15.59 24.10 5.28
C ASP A 304 -14.12 23.87 5.69
N ALA A 305 -13.23 23.48 4.77
CA ALA A 305 -11.82 23.26 5.09
C ALA A 305 -11.02 24.55 5.33
N GLU A 306 -11.61 25.73 5.16
CA GLU A 306 -10.91 27.01 5.38
C GLU A 306 -10.82 27.45 6.86
N ASP A 307 -11.64 26.90 7.78
CA ASP A 307 -11.79 27.49 9.13
C ASP A 307 -11.15 26.73 10.31
N ASP A 308 -10.68 25.47 10.16
CA ASP A 308 -10.09 24.71 11.29
C ASP A 308 -8.60 24.33 11.13
N TRP A 309 -7.77 25.35 10.85
CA TRP A 309 -6.31 25.26 10.68
C TRP A 309 -5.54 24.56 11.83
N LYS A 310 -6.14 24.32 13.00
CA LYS A 310 -5.45 23.72 14.17
C LYS A 310 -5.46 22.19 14.18
N THR A 311 -6.46 21.56 13.56
CA THR A 311 -6.54 20.08 13.39
C THR A 311 -6.06 19.64 12.01
N GLN A 312 -5.85 20.63 11.14
CA GLN A 312 -5.53 20.59 9.72
C GLN A 312 -4.15 20.03 9.35
N ASP A 313 -3.17 20.07 10.26
CA ASP A 313 -1.75 19.93 9.93
C ASP A 313 -1.34 18.54 9.37
N ARG A 314 -2.12 17.48 9.62
CA ARG A 314 -1.83 16.13 9.09
C ARG A 314 -2.60 15.79 7.82
N LEU A 315 -3.83 16.27 7.69
CA LEU A 315 -4.70 15.89 6.58
C LEU A 315 -4.46 16.75 5.33
N ASP A 316 -4.16 18.04 5.50
CA ASP A 316 -3.82 18.93 4.39
C ASP A 316 -2.52 18.54 3.69
N ARG A 317 -1.63 17.84 4.39
CA ARG A 317 -0.38 17.35 3.79
C ARG A 317 -0.61 16.41 2.62
N TYR A 318 -1.70 15.64 2.60
CA TYR A 318 -2.04 14.77 1.47
C TYR A 318 -2.49 15.56 0.26
N TRP A 319 -3.21 16.66 0.49
CA TRP A 319 -3.70 17.54 -0.55
C TRP A 319 -2.68 18.59 -0.98
N ALA A 320 -1.62 18.83 -0.22
CA ALA A 320 -0.59 19.80 -0.56
C ALA A 320 -0.10 19.65 -2.02
N LEU A 321 0.33 20.75 -2.63
CA LEU A 321 0.98 20.69 -3.94
C LEU A 321 2.35 20.00 -3.80
N GLY A 322 2.71 19.20 -4.78
CA GLY A 322 4.01 18.56 -4.88
C GLY A 322 5.11 19.56 -5.20
N ARG A 323 6.37 19.15 -5.02
CA ARG A 323 7.53 20.03 -5.15
C ARG A 323 7.56 20.81 -6.48
N ARG A 324 7.27 20.18 -7.62
CA ARG A 324 7.31 20.88 -8.92
C ARG A 324 6.31 22.04 -9.01
N LEU A 325 5.11 21.85 -8.48
CA LEU A 325 4.08 22.88 -8.46
C LEU A 325 4.40 24.02 -7.48
N ARG A 326 5.22 23.75 -6.45
CA ARG A 326 5.64 24.76 -5.46
C ARG A 326 6.77 25.66 -5.95
N VAL A 327 7.66 25.13 -6.78
CA VAL A 327 8.85 25.86 -7.28
C VAL A 327 8.48 26.77 -8.44
N ASP A 328 7.52 26.39 -9.27
CA ASP A 328 7.06 27.21 -10.40
C ASP A 328 6.09 28.31 -9.91
N PRO A 329 6.45 29.62 -10.06
CA PRO A 329 5.61 30.71 -9.59
C PRO A 329 4.21 30.77 -10.23
N GLU A 330 4.06 30.31 -11.47
CA GLU A 330 2.76 30.28 -12.14
C GLU A 330 1.88 29.17 -11.58
N LEU A 331 2.48 28.00 -11.32
CA LEU A 331 1.77 26.84 -10.78
C LEU A 331 1.48 26.97 -9.28
N ARG A 332 2.22 27.80 -8.55
CA ARG A 332 2.02 28.03 -7.10
C ARG A 332 0.64 28.61 -6.77
N ARG A 333 -0.03 29.26 -7.72
CA ARG A 333 -1.39 29.80 -7.56
C ARG A 333 -2.49 28.75 -7.67
N MET A 334 -2.15 27.53 -8.08
CA MET A 334 -3.08 26.43 -8.24
C MET A 334 -3.66 25.99 -6.90
N LYS A 335 -4.98 25.87 -6.79
CA LYS A 335 -5.60 25.31 -5.59
C LYS A 335 -5.33 23.79 -5.52
N PRO A 336 -5.04 23.22 -4.33
CA PRO A 336 -4.87 21.78 -4.10
C PRO A 336 -5.95 20.88 -4.71
N ARG A 337 -7.22 21.29 -4.59
CA ARG A 337 -8.42 20.62 -5.10
C ARG A 337 -9.01 21.50 -6.20
N SER A 338 -8.63 21.24 -7.44
CA SER A 338 -8.97 22.11 -8.57
C SER A 338 -8.93 21.40 -9.92
N VAL A 339 -9.68 21.94 -10.89
CA VAL A 339 -9.63 21.50 -12.30
C VAL A 339 -8.24 21.75 -12.88
N GLU A 340 -7.59 22.85 -12.50
CA GLU A 340 -6.25 23.21 -12.98
C GLU A 340 -5.22 22.13 -12.61
N ARG A 341 -5.31 21.58 -11.39
CA ARG A 341 -4.43 20.49 -10.94
C ARG A 341 -4.73 19.19 -11.68
N TRP A 342 -6.01 18.88 -11.90
CA TRP A 342 -6.39 17.73 -12.70
C TRP A 342 -5.82 17.82 -14.13
N ARG A 343 -6.00 18.97 -14.78
CA ARG A 343 -5.45 19.24 -16.12
C ARG A 343 -3.92 19.20 -16.14
N PHE A 344 -3.26 19.64 -15.07
CA PHE A 344 -1.81 19.48 -14.94
C PHE A 344 -1.41 18.00 -14.97
N TRP A 345 -2.06 17.14 -14.19
CA TRP A 345 -1.80 15.70 -14.22
C TRP A 345 -2.07 15.07 -15.58
N GLN A 346 -3.21 15.39 -16.19
CA GLN A 346 -3.57 14.96 -17.54
C GLN A 346 -2.48 15.37 -18.54
N GLY A 347 -2.05 16.64 -18.54
CA GLY A 347 -1.02 17.15 -19.44
C GLY A 347 0.34 16.47 -19.25
N ARG A 348 0.72 16.17 -18.00
CA ARG A 348 1.95 15.41 -17.70
C ARG A 348 1.90 13.99 -18.27
N LEU A 349 0.78 13.29 -18.11
CA LEU A 349 0.59 11.94 -18.64
C LEU A 349 0.58 11.94 -20.17
N ASP A 350 -0.06 12.92 -20.80
CA ASP A 350 -0.05 13.09 -22.26
C ASP A 350 1.36 13.34 -22.80
N MET A 351 2.14 14.21 -22.15
CA MET A 351 3.54 14.45 -22.52
C MET A 351 4.39 13.17 -22.46
N ILE A 352 4.24 12.38 -21.40
CA ILE A 352 4.94 11.11 -21.23
C ILE A 352 4.48 10.11 -22.30
N GLY A 353 3.17 9.99 -22.52
CA GLY A 353 2.59 9.10 -23.52
C GLY A 353 3.07 9.39 -24.95
N LYS A 354 3.30 10.66 -25.29
CA LYS A 354 3.88 11.11 -26.57
C LYS A 354 5.38 10.87 -26.73
N GLY A 355 6.03 10.26 -25.73
CA GLY A 355 7.45 9.89 -25.80
C GLY A 355 8.42 11.05 -25.53
N ARG A 356 8.01 12.08 -24.79
CA ARG A 356 8.97 13.07 -24.28
C ARG A 356 9.73 12.47 -23.10
N GLY A 357 11.00 12.14 -23.31
CA GLY A 357 11.91 11.61 -22.29
C GLY A 357 12.17 10.10 -22.42
N ASP A 358 12.82 9.54 -21.41
CA ASP A 358 13.36 8.17 -21.45
C ASP A 358 12.41 7.09 -20.88
N ALA A 359 11.11 7.41 -20.75
CA ALA A 359 10.11 6.50 -20.20
C ALA A 359 9.95 5.24 -21.06
N SER A 360 9.78 4.08 -20.46
CA SER A 360 9.59 2.80 -21.16
C SER A 360 8.33 2.77 -22.03
N ARG A 361 8.28 1.85 -23.00
CA ARG A 361 7.12 1.69 -23.89
C ARG A 361 5.83 1.41 -23.11
N GLU A 362 5.91 0.60 -22.07
CA GLU A 362 4.77 0.26 -21.23
C GLU A 362 4.27 1.48 -20.45
N CYS A 363 5.17 2.22 -19.79
CA CYS A 363 4.86 3.47 -19.11
C CYS A 363 4.18 4.48 -20.04
N ARG A 364 4.73 4.69 -21.23
CA ARG A 364 4.13 5.60 -22.25
C ARG A 364 2.72 5.16 -22.66
N SER A 365 2.53 3.86 -22.92
CA SER A 365 1.22 3.31 -23.28
C SER A 365 0.19 3.54 -22.18
N LEU A 366 0.57 3.24 -20.93
CA LEU A 366 -0.32 3.40 -19.78
C LEU A 366 -0.63 4.87 -19.49
N ALA A 367 0.37 5.75 -19.57
CA ALA A 367 0.21 7.18 -19.40
C ALA A 367 -0.71 7.79 -20.45
N SER A 368 -0.57 7.40 -21.72
CA SER A 368 -1.45 7.86 -22.81
C SER A 368 -2.92 7.46 -22.57
N ARG A 369 -3.16 6.23 -22.12
CA ARG A 369 -4.50 5.76 -21.76
C ARG A 369 -5.08 6.55 -20.58
N ALA A 370 -4.28 6.77 -19.53
CA ALA A 370 -4.70 7.54 -18.37
C ALA A 370 -5.02 9.00 -18.71
N ALA A 371 -4.22 9.65 -19.56
CA ALA A 371 -4.51 11.01 -20.04
C ALA A 371 -5.84 11.08 -20.80
N SER A 372 -6.09 10.12 -21.69
CA SER A 372 -7.35 10.04 -22.45
C SER A 372 -8.56 9.81 -21.54
N MET A 373 -8.41 8.95 -20.52
CA MET A 373 -9.44 8.71 -19.52
C MET A 373 -9.71 9.96 -18.67
N ALA A 374 -8.66 10.65 -18.23
CA ALA A 374 -8.78 11.88 -17.45
C ALA A 374 -9.53 12.98 -18.21
N GLU A 375 -9.24 13.13 -19.50
CA GLU A 375 -9.95 14.05 -20.39
C GLU A 375 -11.43 13.70 -20.52
N ALA A 376 -11.73 12.41 -20.70
CA ALA A 376 -13.11 11.91 -20.83
C ALA A 376 -13.91 12.13 -19.55
N ILE A 377 -13.31 11.87 -18.37
CA ILE A 377 -13.93 12.12 -17.06
C ILE A 377 -14.27 13.60 -16.91
N GLU A 378 -13.30 14.49 -17.13
CA GLU A 378 -13.51 15.95 -17.02
C GLU A 378 -14.67 16.42 -17.93
N LYS A 379 -14.66 16.03 -19.21
CA LYS A 379 -15.72 16.38 -20.17
C LYS A 379 -17.08 15.77 -19.81
N SER A 380 -17.11 14.61 -19.16
CA SER A 380 -18.37 14.00 -18.74
C SER A 380 -18.98 14.66 -17.52
N MET A 381 -18.17 15.28 -16.64
CA MET A 381 -18.64 15.77 -15.34
C MET A 381 -18.85 17.29 -15.28
N LEU A 382 -18.20 18.07 -16.16
CA LEU A 382 -18.36 19.53 -16.17
C LEU A 382 -19.53 20.03 -17.04
N PHE A 383 -20.20 19.16 -17.80
CA PHE A 383 -21.28 19.53 -18.71
C PHE A 383 -22.67 19.08 -18.21
N TYR A 384 -22.85 18.95 -16.90
CA TYR A 384 -24.13 18.65 -16.25
C TYR A 384 -24.79 19.88 -15.64
#